data_AF-N1PGM6-F1
#
_entry.id   AF-N1PGM6-F1
#
_cell.length_a   1.000
_cell.length_b   1.000
_cell.length_c   1.000
_cell.angle_alpha   90.00
_cell.angle_beta   90.00
_cell.angle_gamma   90.00
#
_symmetry.space_group_name_H-M   'P 1'
#
loop_
_entity.id
_entity.type
_entity.pdbx_description
1 polymer ?
#
loop_
_entity_poly.entity_id
_entity_poly.type
_entity_poly.pdbx_seq_one_letter_code
_entity_poly.pdbx_strand_id
1 'polypeptide(L)'
;MEYSDPKGFPVPLTNGGFDEKGVAVRDVWADSKTQLWDLTPTPQLGSYHSETAIVMMGIADTARESAEIDCDLIAKNGYTDYGGDSYLIADKNEGRVVGESAGGQKLWAAQRLIMDKVRVLYPGYIVDSPKDHVPNTTAAGDYLGSPNIVSCAIKQGRRNPSDSELFKFFKTCDLQRRYAARHGGFRYLAQAALEEATLATVLNKI
;
A
#
# COMPACT_ATOMS: atom_id res chain seq x y z
N MET A 1 -25.63 -11.23 -12.82
CA MET A 1 -25.74 -12.36 -11.88
C MET A 1 -24.43 -12.37 -11.11
N GLU A 2 -24.45 -11.86 -9.89
CA GLU A 2 -23.28 -11.82 -9.01
C GLU A 2 -23.40 -13.05 -8.11
N TYR A 3 -22.45 -13.98 -8.20
CA TYR A 3 -22.56 -15.33 -7.62
C TYR A 3 -21.90 -15.48 -6.25
N SER A 4 -21.43 -14.39 -5.65
CA SER A 4 -20.73 -14.43 -4.37
C SER A 4 -21.05 -13.18 -3.56
N ASP A 5 -22.06 -13.28 -2.71
CA ASP A 5 -22.36 -12.30 -1.67
C ASP A 5 -21.66 -12.73 -0.38
N PRO A 6 -20.74 -11.93 0.17
CA PRO A 6 -20.31 -12.10 1.55
C PRO A 6 -21.56 -11.99 2.44
N LYS A 7 -21.71 -12.90 3.41
CA LYS A 7 -23.00 -13.06 4.12
C LYS A 7 -23.41 -11.77 4.84
N GLY A 8 -24.42 -11.08 4.28
CA GLY A 8 -24.96 -9.85 4.86
C GLY A 8 -24.30 -8.55 4.37
N PHE A 9 -23.41 -8.62 3.37
CA PHE A 9 -22.74 -7.45 2.79
C PHE A 9 -22.99 -7.34 1.29
N PRO A 10 -22.99 -6.12 0.72
CA PRO A 10 -23.03 -5.95 -0.72
C PRO A 10 -21.80 -6.62 -1.35
N VAL A 11 -21.95 -7.09 -2.58
CA VAL A 11 -20.82 -7.58 -3.37
C VAL A 11 -19.71 -6.54 -3.36
N PRO A 12 -18.44 -6.96 -3.12
CA PRO A 12 -17.34 -6.02 -3.16
C PRO A 12 -17.31 -5.29 -4.50
N LEU A 13 -17.15 -3.96 -4.44
CA LEU A 13 -16.93 -3.19 -5.65
C LEU A 13 -15.61 -3.64 -6.29
N THR A 14 -15.48 -3.39 -7.59
CA THR A 14 -14.29 -3.72 -8.36
C THR A 14 -12.98 -3.23 -7.72
N ASN A 15 -13.02 -2.18 -6.89
CA ASN A 15 -11.85 -1.59 -6.25
C ASN A 15 -11.87 -1.76 -4.72
N GLY A 16 -12.54 -2.78 -4.21
CA GLY A 16 -12.60 -3.10 -2.79
C GLY A 16 -14.00 -3.16 -2.19
N GLY A 17 -14.08 -3.42 -0.90
CA GLY A 17 -15.33 -3.68 -0.20
C GLY A 17 -15.11 -4.01 1.28
N PHE A 18 -16.04 -4.78 1.83
CA PHE A 18 -16.05 -5.23 3.21
C PHE A 18 -16.67 -6.62 3.28
N ASP A 19 -16.06 -7.53 4.05
CA ASP A 19 -16.51 -8.92 4.17
C ASP A 19 -17.23 -9.21 5.50
N GLU A 20 -17.72 -10.45 5.65
CA GLU A 20 -18.38 -10.91 6.87
C GLU A 20 -17.46 -11.07 8.09
N LYS A 21 -16.15 -11.07 7.88
CA LYS A 21 -15.13 -11.22 8.92
C LYS A 21 -14.71 -9.88 9.50
N GLY A 22 -15.13 -8.79 8.86
CA GLY A 22 -14.86 -7.44 9.28
C GLY A 22 -13.61 -6.83 8.66
N VAL A 23 -13.13 -7.40 7.55
CA VAL A 23 -11.99 -6.87 6.78
C VAL A 23 -12.52 -5.96 5.67
N ALA A 24 -12.08 -4.71 5.71
CA ALA A 24 -12.29 -3.72 4.67
C ALA A 24 -11.04 -3.64 3.80
N VAL A 25 -11.21 -3.60 2.48
CA VAL A 25 -10.12 -3.36 1.52
C VAL A 25 -10.55 -2.28 0.56
N ARG A 26 -9.66 -1.33 0.27
CA ARG A 26 -9.89 -0.31 -0.74
C ARG A 26 -8.62 -0.07 -1.53
N ASP A 27 -8.72 -0.31 -2.83
CA ASP A 27 -7.72 0.16 -3.80
C ASP A 27 -7.69 1.69 -3.82
N VAL A 28 -6.47 2.21 -3.85
CA VAL A 28 -6.18 3.62 -4.06
C VAL A 28 -5.01 3.73 -5.02
N TRP A 29 -5.29 4.26 -6.21
CA TRP A 29 -4.28 4.55 -7.21
C TRP A 29 -3.01 5.18 -6.62
N ALA A 30 -1.87 4.56 -6.92
CA ALA A 30 -0.52 5.05 -6.65
C ALA A 30 0.37 4.86 -7.88
N ASP A 31 1.22 5.84 -8.17
CA ASP A 31 2.05 5.84 -9.38
C ASP A 31 3.51 5.59 -9.02
N SER A 32 4.17 4.78 -9.83
CA SER A 32 5.56 4.37 -9.68
C SER A 32 6.47 5.25 -10.52
N LYS A 33 7.75 5.28 -10.18
CA LYS A 33 8.75 5.92 -11.05
C LYS A 33 8.75 5.25 -12.43
N THR A 34 8.91 6.06 -13.47
CA THR A 34 9.01 5.59 -14.87
C THR A 34 10.08 4.51 -15.05
N GLN A 35 11.21 4.61 -14.34
CA GLN A 35 12.28 3.61 -14.36
C GLN A 35 11.83 2.20 -13.94
N LEU A 36 10.77 2.09 -13.12
CA LEU A 36 10.18 0.81 -12.74
C LEU A 36 9.18 0.34 -13.80
N TRP A 37 8.39 1.26 -14.35
CA TRP A 37 7.48 0.98 -15.47
C TRP A 37 8.23 0.45 -16.71
N ASP A 38 9.43 0.98 -16.99
CA ASP A 38 10.27 0.50 -18.09
C ASP A 38 10.75 -0.95 -17.91
N LEU A 39 10.58 -1.53 -16.72
CA LEU A 39 10.92 -2.91 -16.40
C LEU A 39 9.70 -3.85 -16.41
N THR A 40 8.53 -3.37 -16.84
CA THR A 40 7.30 -4.17 -16.89
C THR A 40 7.41 -5.26 -17.97
N PRO A 41 7.27 -6.54 -17.61
CA PRO A 41 7.40 -7.64 -18.56
C PRO A 41 6.24 -7.67 -19.55
N THR A 42 6.47 -8.27 -20.72
CA THR A 42 5.43 -8.53 -21.72
C THR A 42 5.53 -10.00 -22.17
N PRO A 43 4.50 -10.84 -21.91
CA PRO A 43 3.24 -10.52 -21.24
C PRO A 43 3.41 -10.31 -19.72
N GLN A 44 2.45 -9.61 -19.13
CA GLN A 44 2.30 -9.54 -17.67
C GLN A 44 1.54 -10.77 -17.17
N LEU A 45 1.93 -11.30 -16.01
CA LEU A 45 1.37 -12.54 -15.43
C LEU A 45 0.89 -12.36 -13.98
N GLY A 46 0.96 -11.13 -13.46
CA GLY A 46 0.58 -10.83 -12.08
C GLY A 46 -0.93 -10.69 -11.89
N SER A 47 -1.36 -10.57 -10.64
CA SER A 47 -2.75 -10.25 -10.33
C SER A 47 -3.07 -8.80 -10.69
N TYR A 48 -4.28 -8.54 -11.20
CA TYR A 48 -4.78 -7.18 -11.42
C TYR A 48 -5.42 -6.64 -10.13
N HIS A 49 -5.34 -5.33 -9.89
CA HIS A 49 -5.69 -4.76 -8.58
C HIS A 49 -7.07 -5.14 -8.04
N SER A 50 -8.06 -5.15 -8.92
CA SER A 50 -9.43 -5.50 -8.56
C SER A 50 -9.57 -6.96 -8.14
N GLU A 51 -8.84 -7.85 -8.81
CA GLU A 51 -8.83 -9.27 -8.49
C GLU A 51 -8.11 -9.52 -7.16
N THR A 52 -6.98 -8.86 -6.95
CA THR A 52 -6.24 -8.92 -5.69
C THR A 52 -7.14 -8.48 -4.51
N ALA A 53 -7.89 -7.38 -4.65
CA ALA A 53 -8.81 -6.92 -3.61
C ALA A 53 -9.89 -7.97 -3.28
N ILE A 54 -10.46 -8.62 -4.29
CA ILE A 54 -11.44 -9.70 -4.10
C ILE A 54 -10.82 -10.89 -3.38
N VAL A 55 -9.60 -11.30 -3.76
CA VAL A 55 -8.90 -12.42 -3.11
C VAL A 55 -8.59 -12.08 -1.66
N MET A 56 -8.06 -10.88 -1.39
CA MET A 56 -7.78 -10.38 -0.04
C MET A 56 -8.99 -10.50 0.88
N MET A 57 -10.14 -9.95 0.48
CA MET A 57 -11.39 -10.02 1.25
C MET A 57 -11.99 -11.43 1.29
N GLY A 58 -11.77 -12.23 0.25
CA GLY A 58 -12.39 -13.56 0.16
C GLY A 58 -11.79 -14.57 1.14
N ILE A 59 -10.54 -14.39 1.56
CA ILE A 59 -9.82 -15.42 2.35
C ILE A 59 -9.20 -14.91 3.65
N ALA A 60 -8.90 -13.61 3.79
CA ALA A 60 -8.31 -13.09 5.02
C ALA A 60 -9.29 -13.11 6.20
N ASP A 61 -8.79 -13.31 7.42
CA ASP A 61 -9.54 -13.13 8.67
C ASP A 61 -9.17 -11.82 9.39
N THR A 62 -8.08 -11.16 8.97
CA THR A 62 -7.58 -9.92 9.57
C THR A 62 -7.00 -8.98 8.51
N ALA A 63 -6.89 -7.69 8.83
CA ALA A 63 -6.23 -6.70 7.99
C ALA A 63 -4.75 -7.03 7.74
N ARG A 64 -4.08 -7.63 8.73
CA ARG A 64 -2.71 -8.13 8.57
C ARG A 64 -2.62 -9.23 7.55
N GLU A 65 -3.46 -10.25 7.69
CA GLU A 65 -3.46 -11.40 6.79
C GLU A 65 -3.81 -10.96 5.37
N SER A 66 -4.78 -10.05 5.21
CA SER A 66 -5.11 -9.43 3.92
C SER A 66 -3.88 -8.77 3.28
N ALA A 67 -3.10 -8.00 4.05
CA ALA A 67 -1.85 -7.42 3.54
C ALA A 67 -0.80 -8.48 3.19
N GLU A 68 -0.65 -9.53 4.01
CA GLU A 68 0.30 -10.62 3.76
C GLU A 68 -0.08 -11.44 2.51
N ILE A 69 -1.37 -11.68 2.26
CA ILE A 69 -1.89 -12.34 1.04
C ILE A 69 -1.48 -11.57 -0.21
N ASP A 70 -1.69 -10.26 -0.20
CA ASP A 70 -1.32 -9.39 -1.31
C ASP A 70 0.18 -9.43 -1.59
N CYS A 71 0.98 -9.22 -0.54
CA CYS A 71 2.44 -9.30 -0.59
C CYS A 71 2.94 -10.65 -1.16
N ASP A 72 2.27 -11.75 -0.78
CA ASP A 72 2.53 -13.10 -1.27
C ASP A 72 2.16 -13.28 -2.75
N LEU A 73 1.03 -12.73 -3.20
CA LEU A 73 0.60 -12.75 -4.60
C LEU A 73 1.62 -12.04 -5.49
N ILE A 74 2.07 -10.86 -5.09
CA ILE A 74 3.13 -10.11 -5.78
C ILE A 74 4.43 -10.90 -5.80
N ALA A 75 4.83 -11.48 -4.66
CA ALA A 75 6.05 -12.27 -4.57
C ALA A 75 6.01 -13.51 -5.50
N LYS A 76 4.86 -14.17 -5.61
CA LYS A 76 4.67 -15.36 -6.46
C LYS A 76 4.58 -14.99 -7.93
N ASN A 77 3.65 -14.12 -8.30
CA ASN A 77 3.22 -13.91 -9.68
C ASN A 77 3.61 -12.54 -10.26
N GLY A 78 4.06 -11.62 -9.40
CA GLY A 78 4.17 -10.21 -9.74
C GLY A 78 2.81 -9.53 -9.76
N TYR A 79 2.79 -8.32 -10.28
CA TYR A 79 1.60 -7.48 -10.39
C TYR A 79 1.29 -7.19 -11.86
N THR A 80 0.01 -7.21 -12.25
CA THR A 80 -0.40 -6.71 -13.55
C THR A 80 -0.57 -5.20 -13.46
N ASP A 81 0.50 -4.56 -13.85
CA ASP A 81 0.83 -3.17 -13.64
C ASP A 81 0.16 -2.23 -14.66
N TYR A 82 -0.37 -1.12 -14.15
CA TYR A 82 -0.87 0.04 -14.90
C TYR A 82 -0.22 1.38 -14.43
N GLY A 83 0.87 1.29 -13.68
CA GLY A 83 1.59 2.38 -13.01
C GLY A 83 2.01 2.04 -11.56
N GLY A 84 1.73 0.85 -11.03
CA GLY A 84 1.76 0.53 -9.59
C GLY A 84 0.39 0.70 -8.94
N ASP A 85 0.30 0.44 -7.63
CA ASP A 85 -0.93 0.63 -6.88
C ASP A 85 -0.73 0.71 -5.36
N SER A 86 -1.82 0.96 -4.63
CA SER A 86 -1.86 0.80 -3.18
C SER A 86 -3.21 0.32 -2.68
N TYR A 87 -3.22 -0.26 -1.47
CA TYR A 87 -4.42 -0.64 -0.76
C TYR A 87 -4.46 -0.01 0.62
N LEU A 88 -5.64 0.52 1.00
CA LEU A 88 -6.01 0.75 2.38
C LEU A 88 -6.82 -0.44 2.88
N ILE A 89 -6.31 -1.10 3.90
CA ILE A 89 -6.90 -2.29 4.50
C ILE A 89 -7.22 -1.96 5.96
N ALA A 90 -8.35 -2.41 6.47
CA ALA A 90 -8.68 -2.21 7.88
C ALA A 90 -9.54 -3.34 8.44
N ASP A 91 -9.34 -3.63 9.72
CA ASP A 91 -10.25 -4.44 10.53
C ASP A 91 -10.53 -3.71 11.86
N LYS A 92 -11.21 -4.39 12.79
CA LYS A 92 -11.55 -3.81 14.09
C LYS A 92 -10.35 -3.46 14.99
N ASN A 93 -9.17 -4.00 14.71
CA ASN A 93 -7.97 -3.88 15.54
C ASN A 93 -6.93 -2.94 14.92
N GLU A 94 -6.81 -2.91 13.58
CA GLU A 94 -5.79 -2.11 12.89
C GLU A 94 -6.17 -1.71 11.47
N GLY A 95 -5.50 -0.67 10.97
CA GLY A 95 -5.42 -0.38 9.54
C GLY A 95 -4.04 -0.77 8.99
N ARG A 96 -3.95 -0.93 7.67
CA ARG A 96 -2.70 -1.09 6.92
C ARG A 96 -2.77 -0.35 5.59
N VAL A 97 -1.65 0.18 5.15
CA VAL A 97 -1.44 0.64 3.78
C VAL A 97 -0.43 -0.28 3.12
N VAL A 98 -0.79 -0.90 2.01
CA VAL A 98 0.14 -1.65 1.16
C VAL A 98 0.41 -0.82 -0.08
N GLY A 99 1.66 -0.73 -0.51
CA GLY A 99 2.09 -0.06 -1.72
C GLY A 99 2.84 -1.03 -2.59
N GLU A 100 2.47 -1.07 -3.86
CA GLU A 100 3.04 -1.94 -4.88
C GLU A 100 3.66 -1.09 -5.97
N SER A 101 4.89 -1.45 -6.35
CA SER A 101 5.53 -0.75 -7.46
C SER A 101 5.33 -1.48 -8.78
N ALA A 102 5.18 -0.68 -9.84
CA ALA A 102 5.25 -1.09 -11.23
C ALA A 102 6.49 -1.93 -11.54
N GLY A 103 6.46 -2.58 -12.70
CA GLY A 103 7.59 -3.35 -13.21
C GLY A 103 7.61 -4.82 -12.79
N GLY A 104 8.52 -5.58 -13.39
CA GLY A 104 8.69 -7.01 -13.11
C GLY A 104 9.52 -7.33 -11.86
N GLN A 105 9.80 -6.35 -11.00
CA GLN A 105 10.71 -6.52 -9.87
C GLN A 105 10.03 -7.01 -8.59
N LYS A 106 8.69 -7.15 -8.59
CA LYS A 106 7.90 -7.67 -7.46
C LYS A 106 8.12 -6.86 -6.17
N LEU A 107 8.19 -5.54 -6.32
CA LEU A 107 8.48 -4.62 -5.22
C LEU A 107 7.18 -4.21 -4.54
N TRP A 108 7.16 -4.36 -3.22
CA TRP A 108 6.05 -3.94 -2.38
C TRP A 108 6.55 -3.52 -1.00
N ALA A 109 5.75 -2.73 -0.29
CA ALA A 109 5.89 -2.43 1.12
C ALA A 109 4.52 -2.36 1.78
N ALA A 110 4.47 -2.56 3.09
CA ALA A 110 3.26 -2.32 3.87
C ALA A 110 3.58 -1.55 5.16
N GLN A 111 2.65 -0.69 5.58
CA GLN A 111 2.70 0.07 6.82
C GLN A 111 1.42 -0.18 7.63
N ARG A 112 1.57 -0.53 8.90
CA ARG A 112 0.48 -0.59 9.87
C ARG A 112 0.06 0.82 10.30
N LEU A 113 -1.24 1.02 10.43
CA LEU A 113 -1.90 2.18 11.02
C LEU A 113 -2.47 1.75 12.38
N ILE A 114 -1.90 2.28 13.45
CA ILE A 114 -2.37 2.00 14.82
C ILE A 114 -3.64 2.80 15.15
N MET A 115 -4.37 2.31 16.14
CA MET A 115 -5.52 3.01 16.74
C MET A 115 -5.10 4.41 17.20
N ASP A 116 -5.84 5.45 16.79
CA ASP A 116 -5.60 6.90 16.98
C ASP A 116 -5.09 7.68 15.73
N LYS A 117 -4.81 7.00 14.62
CA LYS A 117 -4.36 7.66 13.39
C LYS A 117 -5.50 7.86 12.40
N VAL A 118 -5.53 9.04 11.78
CA VAL A 118 -6.27 9.29 10.54
C VAL A 118 -5.27 9.22 9.40
N ARG A 119 -5.62 8.50 8.32
CA ARG A 119 -4.84 8.44 7.09
C ARG A 119 -5.70 8.88 5.91
N VAL A 120 -5.18 9.80 5.12
CA VAL A 120 -5.78 10.23 3.86
C VAL A 120 -4.87 9.81 2.73
N LEU A 121 -5.37 8.95 1.83
CA LEU A 121 -4.65 8.49 0.63
C LEU A 121 -5.25 9.13 -0.62
N TYR A 122 -4.47 9.96 -1.30
CA TYR A 122 -4.80 10.50 -2.63
C TYR A 122 -3.57 11.19 -3.25
N PRO A 123 -2.75 10.51 -4.07
CA PRO A 123 -2.72 9.08 -4.34
C PRO A 123 -2.30 8.28 -3.11
N GLY A 124 -2.27 6.96 -3.24
CA GLY A 124 -1.66 6.07 -2.25
C GLY A 124 -0.23 6.43 -1.91
N TYR A 125 0.16 6.22 -0.65
CA TYR A 125 1.54 6.35 -0.19
C TYR A 125 1.76 5.61 1.12
N ILE A 126 2.98 5.12 1.28
CA ILE A 126 3.51 4.70 2.59
C ILE A 126 4.35 5.83 3.15
N VAL A 127 4.13 6.16 4.42
CA VAL A 127 4.97 7.13 5.13
C VAL A 127 6.27 6.44 5.50
N ASP A 128 7.37 7.13 5.25
CA ASP A 128 8.70 6.71 5.66
C ASP A 128 8.70 6.24 7.13
N SER A 129 9.30 5.07 7.39
CA SER A 129 9.38 4.54 8.73
C SER A 129 10.13 5.49 9.69
N PRO A 130 9.77 5.52 10.98
CA PRO A 130 10.65 6.03 12.04
C PRO A 130 12.02 5.33 11.95
N LYS A 131 13.08 6.03 12.36
CA LYS A 131 14.54 5.80 12.15
C LYS A 131 15.13 4.38 12.20
N ASP A 132 14.37 3.32 12.46
CA ASP A 132 14.85 1.95 12.69
C ASP A 132 14.36 0.85 11.72
N HIS A 133 13.67 1.15 10.61
CA HIS A 133 13.04 0.11 9.75
C HIS A 133 13.18 0.44 8.23
N VAL A 134 13.47 -0.43 7.24
CA VAL A 134 13.38 -1.90 7.02
C VAL A 134 14.55 -2.36 6.11
N PRO A 135 15.13 -3.57 6.34
CA PRO A 135 14.86 -4.77 5.50
C PRO A 135 14.71 -6.02 6.40
N ASN A 136 13.59 -6.71 6.64
CA ASN A 136 12.34 -6.96 5.90
C ASN A 136 11.10 -7.04 6.82
N THR A 137 11.20 -6.70 8.11
CA THR A 137 10.06 -6.56 9.04
C THR A 137 10.51 -5.74 10.25
N THR A 138 9.62 -4.95 10.86
CA THR A 138 9.89 -4.44 12.22
C THR A 138 9.64 -5.55 13.24
N ALA A 139 10.29 -5.49 14.41
CA ALA A 139 10.01 -6.42 15.50
C ALA A 139 8.52 -6.41 15.90
N ALA A 140 7.84 -5.28 15.70
CA ALA A 140 6.41 -5.09 15.95
C ALA A 140 5.50 -5.49 14.75
N GLY A 141 6.06 -5.74 13.56
CA GLY A 141 5.28 -6.01 12.33
C GLY A 141 4.56 -4.78 11.76
N ASP A 142 4.99 -3.59 12.17
CA ASP A 142 4.43 -2.30 11.76
C ASP A 142 4.84 -1.90 10.35
N TYR A 143 5.94 -2.44 9.85
CA TYR A 143 6.36 -2.29 8.47
C TYR A 143 6.82 -3.62 7.90
N LEU A 144 6.43 -3.89 6.66
CA LEU A 144 6.80 -5.05 5.86
C LEU A 144 7.36 -4.56 4.52
N GLY A 145 8.21 -5.35 3.88
CA GLY A 145 8.74 -5.02 2.56
C GLY A 145 9.25 -6.23 1.80
N SER A 146 9.17 -6.14 0.47
CA SER A 146 9.73 -7.13 -0.45
C SER A 146 11.23 -7.36 -0.15
N PRO A 147 11.72 -8.63 -0.12
CA PRO A 147 13.09 -8.94 0.27
C PRO A 147 14.19 -8.28 -0.58
N ASN A 148 13.86 -7.93 -1.83
CA ASN A 148 14.76 -7.33 -2.80
C ASN A 148 14.63 -5.80 -2.88
N ILE A 149 13.83 -5.15 -2.02
CA ILE A 149 13.50 -3.73 -2.18
C ILE A 149 14.71 -2.80 -2.11
N VAL A 150 15.62 -3.07 -1.18
CA VAL A 150 16.85 -2.29 -0.99
C VAL A 150 17.87 -2.61 -2.09
N SER A 151 18.10 -3.89 -2.38
CA SER A 151 19.08 -4.32 -3.37
C SER A 151 18.69 -3.87 -4.79
N CYS A 152 17.40 -3.90 -5.12
CA CYS A 152 16.85 -3.39 -6.36
C CYS A 152 17.07 -1.87 -6.48
N ALA A 153 16.79 -1.11 -5.41
CA ALA A 153 17.01 0.33 -5.39
C ALA A 153 18.49 0.70 -5.58
N ILE A 154 19.41 -0.01 -4.93
CA ILE A 154 20.86 0.20 -5.09
C ILE A 154 21.29 -0.11 -6.52
N LYS A 155 20.89 -1.27 -7.06
CA LYS A 155 21.26 -1.71 -8.42
C LYS A 155 20.79 -0.73 -9.49
N GLN A 156 19.65 -0.08 -9.28
CA GLN A 156 19.08 0.91 -10.21
C GLN A 156 19.54 2.34 -9.94
N GLY A 157 20.48 2.56 -9.02
CA GLY A 157 20.99 3.89 -8.68
C GLY A 157 19.96 4.79 -7.99
N ARG A 158 18.84 4.23 -7.52
CA ARG A 158 17.78 4.95 -6.78
C ARG A 158 18.11 5.14 -5.30
N ARG A 159 19.16 4.48 -4.81
CA ARG A 159 19.70 4.59 -3.45
C ARG A 159 21.21 4.40 -3.48
N ASN A 160 21.95 5.19 -2.69
CA ASN A 160 23.38 4.98 -2.53
C ASN A 160 23.62 3.86 -1.49
N PRO A 161 24.47 2.85 -1.78
CA PRO A 161 24.78 1.79 -0.80
C PRO A 161 25.39 2.33 0.51
N SER A 162 26.01 3.51 0.50
CA SER A 162 26.53 4.15 1.71
C SER A 162 25.50 4.98 2.48
N ASP A 163 24.25 5.07 2.00
CA ASP A 163 23.20 5.82 2.69
C ASP A 163 22.87 5.16 4.03
N SER A 164 23.14 5.88 5.11
CA SER A 164 22.74 5.51 6.47
C SER A 164 21.27 5.87 6.77
N GLU A 165 20.63 6.67 5.91
CA GLU A 165 19.19 6.95 6.03
C GLU A 165 18.38 5.68 5.83
N LEU A 166 17.25 5.55 6.53
CA LEU A 166 16.33 4.44 6.29
C LEU A 166 15.84 4.35 4.84
N PHE A 167 15.37 3.16 4.48
CA PHE A 167 14.67 2.96 3.22
C PHE A 167 13.33 3.70 3.22
N LYS A 168 13.11 4.53 2.21
CA LYS A 168 11.93 5.39 2.05
C LYS A 168 11.16 4.95 0.81
N PHE A 169 10.14 4.11 0.99
CA PHE A 169 9.41 3.51 -0.14
C PHE A 169 8.92 4.55 -1.12
N PHE A 170 8.22 5.58 -0.63
CA PHE A 170 7.70 6.66 -1.47
C PHE A 170 8.80 7.33 -2.29
N LYS A 171 9.90 7.76 -1.64
CA LYS A 171 11.01 8.42 -2.32
C LYS A 171 11.67 7.53 -3.38
N THR A 172 11.79 6.24 -3.09
CA THR A 172 12.57 5.29 -3.88
C THR A 172 11.76 4.67 -5.01
N CYS A 173 10.50 4.31 -4.78
CA CYS A 173 9.66 3.58 -5.73
C CYS A 173 8.59 4.45 -6.38
N ASP A 174 7.99 5.39 -5.65
CA ASP A 174 6.82 6.11 -6.12
C ASP A 174 7.20 7.34 -6.95
N LEU A 175 6.31 7.73 -7.85
CA LEU A 175 6.50 8.87 -8.72
C LEU A 175 6.53 10.17 -7.91
N GLN A 176 7.73 10.71 -7.77
CA GLN A 176 7.97 12.01 -7.17
C GLN A 176 7.71 13.10 -8.23
N ARG A 177 6.53 13.72 -8.19
CA ARG A 177 6.28 14.96 -8.94
C ARG A 177 6.75 16.17 -8.11
N ARG A 178 5.85 17.10 -7.78
CA ARG A 178 6.14 18.24 -6.89
C ARG A 178 5.77 17.98 -5.43
N TYR A 179 5.60 16.71 -5.06
CA TYR A 179 4.83 16.30 -3.89
C TYR A 179 5.64 15.37 -2.99
N ALA A 180 5.55 15.55 -1.68
CA ALA A 180 5.95 14.56 -0.68
C ALA A 180 4.74 13.71 -0.27
N ALA A 181 4.98 12.52 0.28
CA ALA A 181 3.96 11.50 0.61
C ALA A 181 2.72 12.08 1.32
N ARG A 182 2.92 12.84 2.41
CA ARG A 182 1.86 13.50 3.19
C ARG A 182 1.64 14.98 2.84
N HIS A 183 2.61 15.58 2.17
CA HIS A 183 2.71 17.03 1.98
C HIS A 183 2.93 17.30 0.50
N GLY A 184 1.84 17.34 -0.23
CA GLY A 184 1.89 17.58 -1.66
C GLY A 184 0.56 17.99 -2.24
N GLY A 185 -0.54 17.39 -1.78
CA GLY A 185 -1.88 17.69 -2.27
C GLY A 185 -1.98 17.51 -3.79
N PHE A 186 -2.46 16.35 -4.24
CA PHE A 186 -2.92 16.25 -5.64
C PHE A 186 -4.19 17.12 -5.90
N ARG A 187 -4.68 17.85 -4.88
CA ARG A 187 -5.85 18.75 -4.87
C ARG A 187 -5.62 19.93 -3.89
N TYR A 188 -6.69 20.70 -3.63
CA TYR A 188 -6.72 21.97 -2.87
C TYR A 188 -6.15 21.95 -1.43
N LEU A 189 -5.99 20.79 -0.79
CA LEU A 189 -5.39 20.64 0.55
C LEU A 189 -4.42 19.45 0.59
N ALA A 190 -3.38 19.56 1.43
CA ALA A 190 -2.46 18.46 1.69
C ALA A 190 -3.16 17.36 2.52
N GLN A 191 -2.75 16.10 2.31
CA GLN A 191 -3.28 14.94 3.01
C GLN A 191 -3.10 15.09 4.52
N ALA A 192 -1.92 15.54 4.98
CA ALA A 192 -1.68 15.83 6.39
C ALA A 192 -2.65 16.87 6.98
N ALA A 193 -2.98 17.93 6.24
CA ALA A 193 -3.89 18.96 6.72
C ALA A 193 -5.32 18.40 6.92
N LEU A 194 -5.74 17.49 6.04
CA LEU A 194 -7.01 16.78 6.18
C LEU A 194 -6.99 15.82 7.38
N GLU A 195 -5.92 15.04 7.53
CA GLU A 195 -5.74 14.14 8.68
C GLU A 195 -5.80 14.89 10.02
N GLU A 196 -5.07 16.01 10.12
CA GLU A 196 -5.03 16.86 11.31
C GLU A 196 -6.40 17.49 11.60
N ALA A 197 -7.08 18.03 10.58
CA ALA A 197 -8.40 18.62 10.73
C ALA A 197 -9.46 17.59 11.16
N THR A 198 -9.41 16.38 10.59
CA THR A 198 -10.30 15.28 10.97
C THR A 198 -10.03 14.84 12.41
N LEU A 199 -8.76 14.64 12.77
CA LEU A 199 -8.39 14.22 14.12
C LEU A 199 -8.81 15.25 15.17
N ALA A 200 -8.57 16.54 14.91
CA ALA A 200 -9.01 17.63 15.79
C ALA A 200 -10.54 17.64 15.97
N THR A 201 -11.30 17.36 14.91
CA THR A 201 -12.76 17.29 14.96
C THR A 201 -13.26 16.12 15.81
N VAL A 202 -12.61 14.95 15.72
CA VAL A 202 -12.96 13.76 16.51
C VAL A 202 -12.64 14.00 17.98
N LEU A 203 -11.45 14.53 18.29
CA LEU A 203 -11.03 14.78 19.67
C LEU A 203 -11.84 15.87 20.37
N ASN A 204 -12.33 16.89 19.64
CA ASN A 204 -13.17 17.94 20.22
C ASN A 204 -14.63 17.49 20.48
N LYS A 205 -15.01 16.27 20.10
CA LYS A 205 -16.36 15.71 20.30
C LYS A 205 -16.43 14.64 21.40
N ILE A 206 -15.30 14.31 22.01
CA ILE A 206 -15.16 13.35 23.13
C ILE A 206 -14.90 14.15 24.40
#